data_AF-A0A8J2MIK0-F1
#
_entry.id   AF-A0A8J2MIK0-F1
#
_cell.length_a   1.000
_cell.length_b   1.000
_cell.length_c   1.000
_cell.angle_alpha   90.00
_cell.angle_beta   90.00
_cell.angle_gamma   90.00
#
_symmetry.space_group_name_H-M   'P 1'
#
loop_
_entity.id
_entity.type
_entity.pdbx_description
1 polymer ?
#
loop_
_entity_poly.entity_id
_entity_poly.type
_entity_poly.pdbx_seq_one_letter_code
_entity_poly.pdbx_strand_id
1 'polypeptide(L)'
;VVDDSDLVPTKLSFIERGANHFKNSKIVKGVKVGIAKVRAGVRKLGSWISNKPWRKDDHPSEAPQPDSKKELNDLMNEHKSKLQKQYFPVSTRWCGDGNKASNYEELGLFKHTDACCRQHDNCPLGIGSGKSLGLLLNNAGFTRSWCACDQDFYNCLKAANNPVAREIGVTYFTVLAPQCIDYNYPAKCTNLTR
;
A
#
# COMPACT_ATOMS: atom_id res chain seq x y z
N VAL A 1 4.16 -15.40 -34.93
CA VAL A 1 4.67 -15.27 -33.55
C VAL A 1 5.34 -13.90 -33.50
N VAL A 2 4.82 -12.98 -32.69
CA VAL A 2 5.48 -11.67 -32.48
C VAL A 2 6.36 -11.84 -31.25
N ASP A 3 7.66 -11.62 -31.39
CA ASP A 3 8.62 -11.70 -30.28
C ASP A 3 8.28 -10.62 -29.25
N ASP A 4 8.51 -10.89 -27.96
CA ASP A 4 8.29 -9.89 -26.91
C ASP A 4 9.26 -8.70 -27.05
N SER A 5 10.39 -8.87 -27.75
CA SER A 5 11.33 -7.79 -28.07
C SER A 5 10.77 -6.72 -29.03
N ASP A 6 9.70 -7.02 -29.77
CA ASP A 6 9.10 -6.10 -30.75
C ASP A 6 7.97 -5.25 -30.14
N LEU A 7 7.60 -5.49 -28.88
CA LEU A 7 6.56 -4.74 -28.20
C LEU A 7 7.12 -3.42 -27.68
N VAL A 8 6.79 -2.32 -28.38
CA VAL A 8 7.11 -0.97 -27.88
C VAL A 8 6.22 -0.67 -26.65
N PRO A 9 6.77 -0.19 -25.53
CA PRO A 9 6.00 0.29 -24.39
C PRO A 9 5.03 1.39 -24.81
N THR A 10 3.71 1.16 -24.71
CA THR A 10 2.72 2.08 -25.32
C THR A 10 2.14 3.10 -24.35
N LYS A 11 2.11 2.80 -23.04
CA LYS A 11 1.58 3.72 -22.03
C LYS A 11 2.01 3.35 -20.61
N LEU A 12 2.36 4.36 -19.80
CA LEU A 12 2.48 4.17 -18.35
C LEU A 12 1.12 3.82 -17.74
N SER A 13 1.11 2.85 -16.83
CA SER A 13 -0.08 2.41 -16.12
C SER A 13 0.24 2.00 -14.68
N PHE A 14 -0.79 1.90 -13.85
CA PHE A 14 -0.67 1.26 -12.55
C PHE A 14 -0.78 -0.25 -12.70
N ILE A 15 0.24 -0.95 -12.22
CA ILE A 15 0.35 -2.40 -12.26
C ILE A 15 0.13 -2.98 -10.86
N GLU A 16 -0.72 -4.01 -10.79
CA GLU A 16 -0.83 -4.86 -9.61
C GLU A 16 0.44 -5.69 -9.47
N ARG A 17 1.08 -5.64 -8.30
CA ARG A 17 2.27 -6.47 -8.06
C ARG A 17 1.82 -7.92 -7.91
N GLY A 18 2.49 -8.83 -8.62
CA GLY A 18 2.33 -10.27 -8.41
C GLY A 18 2.58 -10.60 -6.93
N ALA A 19 1.61 -11.22 -6.27
CA ALA A 19 1.62 -11.39 -4.82
C ALA A 19 2.76 -12.31 -4.34
N ASN A 20 3.93 -11.76 -4.00
CA ASN A 20 5.09 -12.52 -3.51
C ASN A 20 5.53 -12.17 -2.08
N HIS A 21 4.88 -12.86 -1.14
CA HIS A 21 5.39 -13.45 0.10
C HIS A 21 6.35 -12.64 1.02
N PHE A 22 5.74 -11.83 1.90
CA PHE A 22 6.07 -11.83 3.34
C PHE A 22 4.99 -12.62 4.11
N LYS A 23 4.79 -13.91 3.79
CA LYS A 23 3.86 -14.75 4.57
C LYS A 23 4.47 -15.07 5.95
N ASN A 24 3.62 -15.10 6.98
CA ASN A 24 3.95 -15.30 8.41
C ASN A 24 4.63 -14.12 9.13
N SER A 25 4.06 -12.91 9.10
CA SER A 25 4.42 -11.83 10.05
C SER A 25 3.34 -11.68 11.15
N LYS A 26 3.78 -11.44 12.40
CA LYS A 26 2.88 -11.12 13.54
C LYS A 26 2.01 -9.88 13.24
N ILE A 27 2.52 -8.94 12.44
CA ILE A 27 1.82 -7.74 11.99
C ILE A 27 0.63 -8.10 11.10
N VAL A 28 0.82 -9.01 10.12
CA VAL A 28 -0.27 -9.49 9.24
C VAL A 28 -1.35 -10.20 10.06
N LYS A 29 -0.97 -10.97 11.08
CA LYS A 29 -1.92 -11.58 12.02
C LYS A 29 -2.67 -10.49 12.81
N GLY A 30 -1.97 -9.47 13.31
CA GLY A 30 -2.54 -8.34 14.04
C GLY A 30 -3.53 -7.52 13.22
N VAL A 31 -3.20 -7.17 11.97
CA VAL A 31 -4.09 -6.46 11.03
C VAL A 31 -5.33 -7.31 10.70
N LYS A 32 -5.15 -8.62 10.42
CA LYS A 32 -6.30 -9.53 10.21
C LYS A 32 -7.20 -9.63 11.44
N VAL A 33 -6.63 -9.67 12.64
CA VAL A 33 -7.38 -9.64 13.90
C VAL A 33 -8.11 -8.31 14.09
N GLY A 34 -7.48 -7.18 13.75
CA GLY A 34 -8.09 -5.86 13.77
C GLY A 34 -9.30 -5.76 12.83
N ILE A 35 -9.15 -6.18 11.57
CA ILE A 35 -10.23 -6.22 10.58
C ILE A 35 -11.36 -7.16 11.03
N ALA A 36 -11.03 -8.32 11.61
CA ALA A 36 -12.03 -9.24 12.15
C ALA A 36 -12.84 -8.63 13.32
N LYS A 37 -12.17 -7.86 14.20
CA LYS A 37 -12.83 -7.12 15.28
C LYS A 37 -13.73 -6.00 14.78
N VAL A 38 -13.30 -5.23 13.77
CA VAL A 38 -14.14 -4.22 13.11
C VAL A 38 -15.38 -4.87 12.48
N ARG A 39 -15.19 -5.96 11.71
CA ARG A 39 -16.31 -6.73 11.13
C ARG A 39 -17.26 -7.33 12.18
N ALA A 40 -16.75 -7.72 13.36
CA ALA A 40 -17.59 -8.16 14.46
C ALA A 40 -18.38 -6.99 15.08
N GLY A 41 -17.76 -5.82 15.23
CA GLY A 41 -18.40 -4.59 15.69
C GLY A 41 -19.53 -4.12 14.76
N VAL A 42 -19.29 -4.10 13.45
CA VAL A 42 -20.30 -3.76 12.43
C VAL A 42 -21.48 -4.75 12.45
N ARG A 43 -21.22 -6.06 12.59
CA ARG A 43 -22.29 -7.07 12.74
C ARG A 43 -23.12 -6.85 14.01
N LYS A 44 -22.49 -6.44 15.11
CA LYS A 44 -23.16 -6.16 16.39
C LYS A 44 -24.03 -4.89 16.30
N LEU A 45 -23.56 -3.87 15.59
CA LEU A 45 -24.33 -2.66 15.31
C LEU A 45 -25.52 -2.94 14.37
N GLY A 46 -25.29 -3.71 13.30
CA GLY A 46 -26.34 -4.15 12.38
C GLY A 46 -27.46 -4.95 13.07
N SER A 47 -27.09 -5.85 13.99
CA SER A 47 -28.05 -6.60 14.82
C SER A 47 -28.85 -5.73 15.80
N TRP A 48 -28.31 -4.58 16.22
CA TRP A 48 -28.99 -3.64 17.12
C TRP A 48 -30.01 -2.76 16.38
N ILE A 49 -29.80 -2.53 15.08
CA ILE A 49 -30.71 -1.74 14.23
C ILE A 49 -31.95 -2.56 13.84
N SER A 50 -31.81 -3.88 13.67
CA SER A 50 -32.91 -4.79 13.31
C SER A 50 -33.96 -4.99 14.42
N ASN A 51 -33.67 -4.61 15.67
CA ASN A 51 -34.52 -4.92 16.84
C ASN A 51 -35.37 -3.74 17.36
N LYS A 52 -35.44 -2.59 16.67
CA LYS A 52 -36.35 -1.50 17.03
C LYS A 52 -37.72 -1.66 16.33
N PRO A 53 -38.86 -1.55 17.05
CA PRO A 53 -40.18 -1.54 16.42
C PRO A 53 -40.39 -0.24 15.63
N TRP A 54 -40.73 -0.36 14.35
CA TRP A 54 -41.02 0.78 13.46
C TRP A 54 -42.29 1.52 13.90
N ARG A 55 -42.22 2.85 14.11
CA ARG A 55 -43.40 3.74 14.12
C ARG A 55 -43.53 4.43 12.77
N LYS A 56 -44.76 4.75 12.37
CA LYS A 56 -45.13 5.16 11.01
C LYS A 56 -44.76 6.59 10.63
N ASP A 57 -44.20 7.38 11.54
CA ASP A 57 -43.92 8.81 11.30
C ASP A 57 -42.44 9.11 11.04
N ASP A 58 -41.57 8.09 11.01
CA ASP A 58 -40.16 8.25 10.67
C ASP A 58 -39.98 8.15 9.14
N HIS A 59 -40.14 9.26 8.42
CA HIS A 59 -39.61 9.35 7.06
C HIS A 59 -38.09 9.43 7.17
N PRO A 60 -37.31 8.43 6.68
CA PRO A 60 -35.87 8.52 6.79
C PRO A 60 -35.42 9.61 5.80
N SER A 61 -34.87 10.70 6.30
CA SER A 61 -33.80 11.36 5.56
C SER A 61 -32.74 10.28 5.34
N GLU A 62 -32.33 10.09 4.08
CA GLU A 62 -31.29 9.12 3.74
C GLU A 62 -30.09 9.34 4.66
N ALA A 63 -29.91 8.44 5.61
CA ALA A 63 -28.75 8.46 6.48
C ALA A 63 -27.51 8.38 5.56
N PRO A 64 -26.48 9.21 5.76
CA PRO A 64 -25.26 9.14 4.97
C PRO A 64 -24.73 7.70 5.02
N GLN A 65 -24.79 6.99 3.89
CA GLN A 65 -24.23 5.65 3.79
C GLN A 65 -22.73 5.77 4.09
N PRO A 66 -22.20 5.05 5.10
CA PRO A 66 -20.78 5.13 5.42
C PRO A 66 -19.99 4.67 4.20
N ASP A 67 -19.20 5.58 3.62
CA ASP A 67 -18.29 5.27 2.53
C ASP A 67 -17.21 4.33 3.07
N SER A 68 -17.44 3.03 2.88
CA SER A 68 -16.56 1.95 3.31
C SER A 68 -15.10 2.12 2.85
N LYS A 69 -14.84 2.88 1.78
CA LYS A 69 -13.47 3.23 1.34
C LYS A 69 -12.84 4.28 2.24
N LYS A 70 -13.63 5.28 2.66
CA LYS A 70 -13.18 6.32 3.60
C LYS A 70 -12.85 5.72 4.96
N GLU A 71 -13.69 4.85 5.50
CA GLU A 71 -13.41 4.18 6.78
C GLU A 71 -12.20 3.23 6.70
N LEU A 72 -12.02 2.50 5.57
CA LEU A 72 -10.82 1.69 5.35
C LEU A 72 -9.56 2.56 5.26
N ASN A 73 -9.64 3.69 4.55
CA ASN A 73 -8.55 4.66 4.46
C ASN A 73 -8.24 5.26 5.84
N ASP A 74 -9.25 5.62 6.64
CA ASP A 74 -9.07 6.18 7.98
C ASP A 74 -8.46 5.15 8.95
N LEU A 75 -8.88 3.88 8.88
CA LEU A 75 -8.27 2.79 9.66
C LEU A 75 -6.85 2.45 9.20
N MET A 76 -6.59 2.50 7.89
CA MET A 76 -5.25 2.35 7.33
C MET A 76 -4.36 3.52 7.74
N ASN A 77 -4.89 4.75 7.76
CA ASN A 77 -4.20 5.96 8.20
C ASN A 77 -3.93 5.93 9.71
N GLU A 78 -4.87 5.44 10.52
CA GLU A 78 -4.68 5.27 11.96
C GLU A 78 -3.60 4.22 12.25
N HIS A 79 -3.66 3.04 11.60
CA HIS A 79 -2.62 2.02 11.73
C HIS A 79 -1.27 2.48 11.16
N LYS A 80 -1.26 3.21 10.03
CA LYS A 80 -0.06 3.86 9.46
C LYS A 80 0.53 4.80 10.52
N SER A 81 -0.28 5.65 11.14
CA SER A 81 0.18 6.62 12.15
C SER A 81 0.72 5.96 13.42
N LYS A 82 0.11 4.86 13.88
CA LYS A 82 0.55 4.12 15.08
C LYS A 82 1.83 3.32 14.81
N LEU A 83 1.94 2.64 13.67
CA LEU A 83 3.17 1.94 13.28
C LEU A 83 4.30 2.95 13.05
N GLN A 84 4.01 4.05 12.35
CA GLN A 84 4.94 5.15 12.09
C GLN A 84 5.38 5.89 13.36
N LYS A 85 4.56 5.94 14.42
CA LYS A 85 4.95 6.53 15.72
C LYS A 85 5.64 5.54 16.67
N GLN A 86 5.34 4.26 16.61
CA GLN A 86 5.79 3.29 17.62
C GLN A 86 7.02 2.45 17.21
N TYR A 87 7.27 2.22 15.92
CA TYR A 87 8.35 1.33 15.46
C TYR A 87 9.35 1.97 14.49
N PHE A 88 8.89 2.83 13.59
CA PHE A 88 9.74 3.46 12.55
C PHE A 88 10.56 4.70 12.99
N PRO A 89 10.12 5.58 13.90
CA PRO A 89 10.71 6.90 14.01
C PRO A 89 11.94 6.94 14.93
N VAL A 90 12.37 5.82 15.52
CA VAL A 90 13.54 5.83 16.42
C VAL A 90 14.79 5.27 15.73
N SER A 91 14.65 4.41 14.71
CA SER A 91 15.76 3.58 14.25
C SER A 91 16.21 3.79 12.80
N THR A 92 15.40 4.46 11.97
CA THR A 92 15.67 4.77 10.56
C THR A 92 15.46 6.26 10.28
N ARG A 93 16.10 6.82 9.25
CA ARG A 93 15.95 8.20 8.78
C ARG A 93 15.13 8.31 7.50
N TRP A 94 15.13 7.27 6.68
CA TRP A 94 14.52 7.23 5.34
C TRP A 94 13.24 6.41 5.27
N CYS A 95 13.07 5.41 6.12
CA CYS A 95 11.87 4.57 6.08
C CYS A 95 10.65 5.30 6.66
N GLY A 96 9.68 5.67 5.82
CA GLY A 96 8.42 6.27 6.28
C GLY A 96 7.65 7.04 5.21
N ASP A 97 6.84 7.98 5.66
CA ASP A 97 6.18 8.97 4.79
C ASP A 97 7.19 10.07 4.45
N GLY A 98 7.93 9.87 3.35
CA GLY A 98 9.16 10.60 3.08
C GLY A 98 10.27 10.23 4.06
N ASN A 99 11.19 11.16 4.32
CA ASN A 99 12.31 10.95 5.22
C ASN A 99 12.49 12.15 6.19
N LYS A 100 13.26 11.91 7.25
CA LYS A 100 13.66 12.87 8.27
C LYS A 100 15.19 13.00 8.35
N ALA A 101 15.87 12.65 7.28
CA ALA A 101 17.31 12.79 7.16
C ALA A 101 17.65 14.29 6.96
N SER A 102 18.63 14.80 7.69
CA SER A 102 19.14 16.17 7.51
C SER A 102 19.94 16.32 6.22
N ASN A 103 20.50 15.22 5.71
CA ASN A 103 21.25 15.16 4.47
C ASN A 103 21.22 13.73 3.89
N TYR A 104 21.65 13.60 2.63
CA TYR A 104 21.62 12.34 1.89
C TYR A 104 22.37 11.20 2.60
N GLU A 105 23.47 11.49 3.30
CA GLU A 105 24.31 10.48 3.96
C GLU A 105 23.87 10.12 5.37
N GLU A 106 22.88 10.82 5.92
CA GLU A 106 22.39 10.52 7.26
C GLU A 106 21.58 9.22 7.24
N LEU A 107 22.16 8.17 7.85
CA LEU A 107 21.48 6.91 8.09
C LEU A 107 21.23 6.72 9.59
N GLY A 108 20.15 6.01 9.91
CA GLY A 108 19.78 5.62 11.26
C GLY A 108 20.57 4.43 11.79
N LEU A 109 20.08 3.87 12.90
CA LEU A 109 20.68 2.73 13.59
C LEU A 109 20.79 1.49 12.69
N PHE A 110 19.73 1.19 11.93
CA PHE A 110 19.73 0.07 10.99
C PHE A 110 20.22 0.51 9.60
N LYS A 111 21.50 0.91 9.51
CA LYS A 111 22.08 1.54 8.32
C LYS A 111 21.73 0.86 7.00
N HIS A 112 21.85 -0.46 6.92
CA HIS A 112 21.59 -1.18 5.68
C HIS A 112 20.09 -1.19 5.32
N THR A 113 19.21 -1.40 6.30
CA THR A 113 17.75 -1.28 6.12
C THR A 113 17.37 0.14 5.70
N ASP A 114 17.96 1.14 6.33
CA ASP A 114 17.67 2.55 6.08
C ASP A 114 18.20 3.00 4.71
N ALA A 115 19.33 2.44 4.27
CA ALA A 115 19.84 2.63 2.92
C ALA A 115 18.88 2.04 1.86
N CYS A 116 18.22 0.90 2.14
CA CYS A 116 17.17 0.38 1.24
C CYS A 116 16.02 1.39 1.07
N CYS A 117 15.58 2.00 2.17
CA CYS A 117 14.55 3.03 2.12
C CYS A 117 15.03 4.30 1.42
N ARG A 118 16.27 4.74 1.67
CA ARG A 118 16.89 5.87 0.96
C ARG A 118 16.89 5.65 -0.54
N GLN A 119 17.30 4.46 -1.00
CA GLN A 119 17.31 4.12 -2.40
C GLN A 119 15.90 4.15 -3.00
N HIS A 120 14.90 3.63 -2.28
CA HIS A 120 13.51 3.61 -2.71
C HIS A 120 12.88 5.02 -2.76
N ASP A 121 13.16 5.87 -1.76
CA ASP A 121 12.75 7.28 -1.71
C ASP A 121 13.29 8.09 -2.91
N ASN A 122 14.46 7.72 -3.41
CA ASN A 122 15.11 8.35 -4.55
C ASN A 122 14.81 7.64 -5.89
N CYS A 123 13.71 6.88 -5.96
CA CYS A 123 13.28 6.26 -7.21
C CYS A 123 13.10 7.34 -8.30
N PRO A 124 13.68 7.16 -9.51
CA PRO A 124 13.63 8.16 -10.58
C PRO A 124 12.21 8.42 -11.11
N LEU A 125 11.30 7.49 -10.87
CA LEU A 125 9.91 7.58 -11.30
C LEU A 125 8.97 7.24 -10.14
N GLY A 126 8.22 8.24 -9.69
CA GLY A 126 7.20 8.07 -8.67
C GLY A 126 6.12 9.15 -8.75
N ILE A 127 4.92 8.82 -8.31
CA ILE A 127 3.80 9.75 -8.21
C ILE A 127 3.43 9.87 -6.74
N GLY A 128 3.68 11.03 -6.15
CA GLY A 128 3.31 11.33 -4.77
C GLY A 128 1.78 11.28 -4.54
N SER A 129 1.36 11.18 -3.29
CA SER A 129 -0.06 11.18 -2.91
C SER A 129 -0.79 12.41 -3.47
N GLY A 130 -1.91 12.18 -4.16
CA GLY A 130 -2.72 13.23 -4.79
C GLY A 130 -2.06 13.93 -5.99
N LYS A 131 -0.92 13.44 -6.48
CA LYS A 131 -0.22 13.98 -7.64
C LYS A 131 -0.55 13.17 -8.90
N SER A 132 -0.25 13.77 -10.05
CA SER A 132 -0.43 13.14 -11.35
C SER A 132 0.85 13.11 -12.16
N LEU A 133 0.99 12.09 -13.01
CA LEU A 133 1.99 12.01 -14.07
C LEU A 133 1.27 11.65 -15.38
N GLY A 134 1.19 12.62 -16.30
CA GLY A 134 0.35 12.51 -17.48
C GLY A 134 -1.12 12.28 -17.09
N LEU A 135 -1.69 11.15 -17.52
CA LEU A 135 -3.07 10.75 -17.22
C LEU A 135 -3.21 9.90 -15.95
N LEU A 136 -2.11 9.56 -15.28
CA LEU A 136 -2.14 8.77 -14.05
C LEU A 136 -2.27 9.69 -12.85
N LEU A 137 -3.37 9.58 -12.11
CA LEU A 137 -3.60 10.26 -10.84
C LEU A 137 -3.43 9.26 -9.69
N ASN A 138 -2.52 9.56 -8.75
CA ASN A 138 -2.37 8.75 -7.54
C ASN A 138 -3.36 9.20 -6.47
N ASN A 139 -4.48 8.49 -6.35
CA ASN A 139 -5.49 8.72 -5.32
C ASN A 139 -5.16 8.06 -3.96
N ALA A 140 -4.04 7.35 -3.84
CA ALA A 140 -3.65 6.71 -2.59
C ALA A 140 -2.93 7.69 -1.65
N GLY A 141 -3.05 7.47 -0.34
CA GLY A 141 -2.38 8.25 0.72
C GLY A 141 -0.87 7.96 0.88
N PHE A 142 -0.21 7.52 -0.18
CA PHE A 142 1.21 7.16 -0.22
C PHE A 142 1.72 7.27 -1.66
N THR A 143 3.04 7.47 -1.81
CA THR A 143 3.71 7.51 -3.11
C THR A 143 3.63 6.14 -3.81
N ARG A 144 3.39 6.16 -5.11
CA ARG A 144 3.53 4.98 -5.99
C ARG A 144 4.81 5.12 -6.78
N SER A 145 5.71 4.16 -6.67
CA SER A 145 7.02 4.16 -7.33
C SER A 145 7.02 3.26 -8.58
N TRP A 146 8.08 3.31 -9.38
CA TRP A 146 8.30 2.36 -10.47
C TRP A 146 8.36 0.92 -9.93
N CYS A 147 7.76 -0.03 -10.65
CA CYS A 147 7.82 -1.46 -10.30
C CYS A 147 9.27 -1.97 -10.17
N ALA A 148 10.22 -1.46 -10.96
CA ALA A 148 11.64 -1.78 -10.82
C ALA A 148 12.21 -1.36 -9.45
N CYS A 149 11.92 -0.13 -9.01
CA CYS A 149 12.33 0.35 -7.69
C CYS A 149 11.72 -0.49 -6.55
N ASP A 150 10.45 -0.88 -6.69
CA ASP A 150 9.78 -1.74 -5.72
C ASP A 150 10.43 -3.14 -5.65
N GLN A 151 10.86 -3.67 -6.79
CA GLN A 151 11.56 -4.97 -6.84
C GLN A 151 12.94 -4.88 -6.19
N ASP A 152 13.71 -3.83 -6.47
CA ASP A 152 15.00 -3.57 -5.83
C ASP A 152 14.84 -3.37 -4.33
N PHE A 153 13.82 -2.62 -3.91
CA PHE A 153 13.51 -2.40 -2.51
C PHE A 153 13.16 -3.71 -1.79
N TYR A 154 12.36 -4.58 -2.42
CA TYR A 154 12.07 -5.91 -1.88
C TYR A 154 13.34 -6.73 -1.67
N ASN A 155 14.20 -6.79 -2.68
CA ASN A 155 15.44 -7.56 -2.65
C ASN A 155 16.40 -7.01 -1.59
N CYS A 156 16.52 -5.68 -1.49
CA CYS A 156 17.35 -5.02 -0.50
C CYS A 156 16.89 -5.33 0.94
N LEU A 157 15.58 -5.23 1.22
CA LEU A 157 15.03 -5.57 2.54
C LEU A 157 15.21 -7.06 2.90
N LYS A 158 15.14 -7.96 1.90
CA LYS A 158 15.45 -9.38 2.11
C LYS A 158 16.93 -9.59 2.45
N ALA A 159 17.83 -8.94 1.74
CA ALA A 159 19.27 -9.00 1.99
C ALA A 159 19.66 -8.42 3.37
N ALA A 160 18.98 -7.35 3.80
CA ALA A 160 19.17 -6.75 5.12
C ALA A 160 18.91 -7.70 6.29
N ASN A 161 18.02 -8.68 6.08
CA ASN A 161 17.79 -9.84 6.94
C ASN A 161 17.75 -9.55 8.46
N ASN A 162 17.00 -8.52 8.87
CA ASN A 162 16.81 -8.18 10.27
C ASN A 162 15.32 -7.90 10.58
N PRO A 163 14.91 -7.86 11.86
CA PRO A 163 13.51 -7.68 12.24
C PRO A 163 12.88 -6.40 11.70
N VAL A 164 13.64 -5.29 11.67
CA VAL A 164 13.15 -4.00 11.17
C VAL A 164 12.92 -4.03 9.67
N ALA A 165 13.86 -4.59 8.90
CA ALA A 165 13.69 -4.78 7.45
C ALA A 165 12.48 -5.68 7.13
N ARG A 166 12.27 -6.74 7.92
CA ARG A 166 11.10 -7.61 7.78
C ARG A 166 9.79 -6.88 8.07
N GLU A 167 9.75 -6.03 9.08
CA GLU A 167 8.59 -5.21 9.42
C GLU A 167 8.27 -4.18 8.34
N ILE A 168 9.28 -3.47 7.83
CA ILE A 168 9.14 -2.55 6.69
C ILE A 168 8.59 -3.29 5.47
N GLY A 169 9.18 -4.43 5.12
CA GLY A 169 8.77 -5.22 3.96
C GLY A 169 7.33 -5.72 4.06
N VAL A 170 6.91 -6.18 5.24
CA VAL A 170 5.51 -6.55 5.50
C VAL A 170 4.58 -5.34 5.36
N THR A 171 4.96 -4.21 5.94
CA THR A 171 4.13 -3.00 5.92
C THR A 171 3.93 -2.53 4.49
N TYR A 172 5.01 -2.39 3.71
CA TYR A 172 4.96 -1.90 2.33
C TYR A 172 4.31 -2.91 1.37
N PHE A 173 4.81 -4.14 1.31
CA PHE A 173 4.40 -5.12 0.29
C PHE A 173 3.15 -5.92 0.65
N THR A 174 2.69 -5.91 1.91
CA THR A 174 1.51 -6.69 2.34
C THR A 174 0.39 -5.84 2.93
N VAL A 175 0.69 -4.84 3.77
CA VAL A 175 -0.34 -4.04 4.44
C VAL A 175 -0.81 -2.91 3.53
N LEU A 176 0.12 -2.09 3.02
CA LEU A 176 -0.19 -0.99 2.12
C LEU A 176 -0.45 -1.49 0.70
N ALA A 177 0.35 -2.47 0.27
CA ALA A 177 0.28 -3.10 -1.05
C ALA A 177 0.01 -2.08 -2.19
N PRO A 178 0.79 -0.99 -2.34
CA PRO A 178 0.67 -0.08 -3.48
C PRO A 178 0.64 -0.83 -4.81
N GLN A 179 -0.14 -0.32 -5.75
CA GLN A 179 0.14 -0.53 -7.17
C GLN A 179 1.43 0.24 -7.51
N CYS A 180 2.29 -0.35 -8.32
CA CYS A 180 3.48 0.32 -8.85
C CYS A 180 3.19 0.87 -10.24
N ILE A 181 4.06 1.75 -10.74
CA ILE A 181 3.96 2.33 -12.08
C ILE A 181 4.83 1.48 -12.99
N ASP A 182 4.34 1.09 -14.16
CA ASP A 182 5.20 0.56 -15.23
C ASP A 182 4.59 0.82 -16.60
N TYR A 183 5.37 0.59 -17.64
CA TYR A 183 4.83 0.59 -18.98
C TYR A 183 4.03 -0.69 -19.25
N ASN A 184 2.83 -0.53 -19.80
CA ASN A 184 2.06 -1.66 -20.30
C ASN A 184 2.44 -1.94 -21.76
N TYR A 185 2.59 -3.22 -22.08
CA TYR A 185 2.70 -3.68 -23.46
C TYR A 185 1.28 -3.88 -24.03
N PRO A 186 1.06 -3.64 -25.33
CA PRO A 186 -0.26 -3.86 -25.92
C PRO A 186 -0.68 -5.32 -25.75
N ALA A 187 -1.94 -5.55 -25.36
CA ALA A 187 -2.48 -6.89 -25.25
C ALA A 187 -2.37 -7.60 -26.60
N LYS A 188 -1.65 -8.73 -26.67
CA LYS A 188 -1.61 -9.55 -27.88
C LYS A 188 -3.00 -10.12 -28.11
N CYS A 189 -3.67 -9.70 -29.19
CA CYS A 189 -4.87 -10.37 -29.66
C CYS A 189 -4.49 -11.80 -30.07
N THR A 190 -4.86 -12.79 -29.27
CA THR A 190 -4.79 -14.19 -29.69
C THR A 190 -6.07 -14.50 -30.44
N ASN A 191 -5.94 -14.82 -31.74
CA ASN A 191 -7.06 -15.35 -32.49
C ASN A 191 -7.51 -16.65 -31.82
N LEU A 192 -8.73 -16.68 -31.29
CA LEU A 192 -9.42 -17.92 -30.98
C LEU A 192 -9.76 -18.56 -32.34
N THR A 193 -8.82 -19.33 -32.89
CA THR A 193 -9.13 -20.23 -34.00
C THR A 193 -10.17 -21.23 -33.51
N ARG A 194 -11.37 -21.14 -34.08
CA ARG A 194 -12.48 -22.07 -33.89
C ARG A 194 -12.34 -23.26 -34.83
#